data_AF-A0A7C7LWZ0-F1
#
_entry.id   AF-A0A7C7LWZ0-F1
#
_cell.length_a   1.000
_cell.length_b   1.000
_cell.length_c   1.000
_cell.angle_alpha   90.00
_cell.angle_beta   90.00
_cell.angle_gamma   90.00
#
_symmetry.space_group_name_H-M   'P 1'
#
loop_
_entity.id
_entity.type
_entity.pdbx_description
1 polymer ?
#
loop_
_entity_poly.entity_id
_entity_poly.type
_entity_poly.pdbx_seq_one_letter_code
_entity_poly.pdbx_strand_id
1 'polypeptide(L)'
;MNGGLGPDLMAHNLKRLQNYAWWTYEFGLISNTGESDRFRRAANDMDYEIYGAGIISSFDEITNVVKCAKGESERSRFLPYNMEEMVMTCFDYSNIQDRYYVIESMDSLYDSFRNNQELFWFEG
;
A
#
# COMPACT_ATOMS: atom_id res chain seq x y z
N MET A 1 0.81 -38.51 7.84
CA MET A 1 1.52 -37.57 8.72
C MET A 1 1.09 -36.18 8.30
N ASN A 2 0.35 -35.46 9.15
CA ASN A 2 -0.03 -34.07 8.89
C ASN A 2 1.22 -33.19 9.07
N GLY A 3 2.00 -33.02 8.01
CA GLY A 3 3.13 -32.11 8.01
C GLY A 3 2.64 -30.69 7.76
N GLY A 4 2.33 -29.95 8.83
CA GLY A 4 2.13 -28.51 8.72
C GLY A 4 3.44 -27.80 8.36
N LEU A 5 3.33 -26.55 7.90
CA LEU A 5 4.49 -25.69 7.62
C LEU A 5 5.35 -25.55 8.89
N GLY A 6 6.67 -25.61 8.73
CA GLY A 6 7.60 -25.31 9.82
C GLY A 6 7.49 -23.85 10.28
N PRO A 7 7.95 -23.51 11.50
CA PRO A 7 7.81 -22.18 12.08
C PRO A 7 8.45 -21.06 11.23
N ASP A 8 9.60 -21.33 10.61
CA ASP A 8 10.28 -20.36 9.75
C ASP A 8 9.46 -20.02 8.51
N LEU A 9 8.84 -21.04 7.90
CA LEU A 9 8.01 -20.89 6.71
C LEU A 9 6.69 -20.18 7.02
N MET A 10 6.09 -20.46 8.18
CA MET A 10 4.96 -19.70 8.69
C MET A 10 5.32 -18.22 8.89
N ALA A 11 6.45 -17.94 9.54
CA ALA A 11 6.90 -16.56 9.78
C ALA A 11 7.16 -15.81 8.48
N HIS A 12 7.77 -16.47 7.48
CA HIS A 12 7.97 -15.93 6.13
C HIS A 12 6.65 -15.53 5.46
N ASN A 13 5.68 -16.45 5.42
CA ASN A 13 4.36 -16.20 4.84
C ASN A 13 3.60 -15.07 5.54
N LEU A 14 3.63 -15.05 6.88
CA LEU A 14 3.03 -13.98 7.67
C LEU A 14 3.71 -12.63 7.44
N LYS A 15 5.03 -12.61 7.23
CA LYS A 15 5.76 -11.38 6.93
C LYS A 15 5.34 -10.79 5.58
N ARG A 16 5.14 -11.63 4.57
CA ARG A 16 4.58 -11.19 3.27
C ARG A 16 3.19 -10.61 3.40
N LEU A 17 2.32 -11.26 4.18
CA LEU A 17 0.97 -10.76 4.45
C LEU A 17 0.99 -9.43 5.21
N GLN A 18 1.91 -9.28 6.17
CA GLN A 18 2.13 -8.02 6.86
C GLN A 18 2.58 -6.91 5.89
N ASN A 19 3.55 -7.20 5.01
CA ASN A 19 4.01 -6.24 4.00
C ASN A 19 2.87 -5.83 3.06
N TYR A 20 2.05 -6.79 2.61
CA TYR A 20 0.86 -6.50 1.81
C TYR A 20 -0.09 -5.53 2.54
N ALA A 21 -0.43 -5.82 3.80
CA ALA A 21 -1.33 -4.97 4.58
C ALA A 21 -0.75 -3.57 4.81
N TRP A 22 0.56 -3.48 5.09
CA TRP A 22 1.25 -2.21 5.32
C TRP A 22 1.18 -1.31 4.08
N TRP A 23 1.57 -1.83 2.93
CA TRP A 23 1.67 -1.04 1.70
C TRP A 23 0.33 -0.78 1.00
N THR A 24 -0.77 -1.34 1.51
CA THR A 24 -2.12 -1.13 0.98
C THR A 24 -3.01 -0.46 2.02
N TYR A 25 -3.50 -1.22 3.00
CA TYR A 25 -4.47 -0.72 3.97
C TYR A 25 -3.91 0.36 4.91
N GLU A 26 -2.62 0.35 5.22
CA GLU A 26 -2.01 1.37 6.09
C GLU A 26 -1.43 2.56 5.30
N PHE A 27 -0.65 2.31 4.26
CA PHE A 27 0.11 3.32 3.52
C PHE A 27 -0.14 3.31 1.99
N GLY A 28 -1.31 2.85 1.56
CA GLY A 28 -1.70 2.82 0.16
C GLY A 28 -2.29 4.13 -0.35
N LEU A 29 -2.05 4.39 -1.63
CA LEU A 29 -2.68 5.44 -2.43
C LEU A 29 -3.51 4.81 -3.54
N ILE A 30 -4.54 5.51 -4.02
CA ILE A 30 -5.37 5.09 -5.14
C ILE A 30 -5.34 6.16 -6.23
N SER A 31 -5.33 5.76 -7.49
CA SER A 31 -5.39 6.70 -8.63
C SER A 31 -6.63 7.59 -8.53
N ASN A 32 -6.46 8.89 -8.72
CA ASN A 32 -7.58 9.83 -8.72
C ASN A 32 -8.32 9.76 -10.05
N THR A 33 -9.59 9.35 -10.02
CA THR A 33 -10.48 9.32 -11.20
C THR A 33 -11.42 10.53 -11.27
N GLY A 34 -11.41 11.40 -10.26
CA GLY A 34 -12.33 12.54 -10.11
C GLY A 34 -13.73 12.15 -9.64
N GLU A 35 -14.08 10.86 -9.55
CA GLU A 35 -15.43 10.41 -9.17
C GLU A 35 -15.84 10.83 -7.76
N SER A 36 -14.86 10.93 -6.86
CA SER A 36 -15.03 11.28 -5.46
C SER A 36 -15.14 12.80 -5.24
N ASP A 37 -14.85 13.63 -6.25
CA ASP A 37 -14.94 15.11 -6.14
C ASP A 37 -16.36 15.60 -5.89
N ARG A 38 -17.37 14.82 -6.27
CA ARG A 38 -18.78 15.08 -5.93
C ARG A 38 -19.05 15.18 -4.43
N PHE A 39 -18.18 14.61 -3.60
CA PHE A 39 -18.27 14.65 -2.14
C PHE A 39 -17.43 15.78 -1.52
N ARG A 40 -16.66 16.52 -2.32
CA ARG A 40 -15.74 17.57 -1.87
C ARG A 40 -16.28 18.96 -2.17
N ARG A 41 -15.79 19.95 -1.43
CA ARG A 41 -16.07 21.38 -1.70
C ARG A 41 -15.25 21.91 -2.88
N ALA A 42 -14.12 21.28 -3.17
CA ALA A 42 -13.23 21.57 -4.27
C ALA A 42 -12.68 20.25 -4.81
N ALA A 43 -12.41 20.19 -6.11
CA ALA A 43 -11.80 19.04 -6.76
C ALA A 43 -10.42 18.73 -6.16
N ASN A 44 -10.07 17.45 -6.07
CA ASN A 44 -8.73 17.04 -5.69
C ASN A 44 -7.75 17.41 -6.81
N ASP A 45 -6.74 18.21 -6.47
CA ASP A 45 -5.74 18.74 -7.41
C ASP A 45 -4.48 17.87 -7.51
N MET A 46 -4.54 16.63 -7.02
CA MET A 46 -3.47 15.63 -7.09
C MET A 46 -3.88 14.45 -7.96
N ASP A 47 -2.91 13.77 -8.57
CA ASP A 47 -3.13 12.57 -9.40
C ASP A 47 -3.56 11.34 -8.58
N TYR A 48 -3.53 11.44 -7.24
CA TYR A 48 -3.80 10.34 -6.32
C TYR A 48 -4.75 10.77 -5.19
N GLU A 49 -5.46 9.80 -4.64
CA GLU A 49 -6.21 9.92 -3.39
C GLU A 49 -5.57 9.05 -2.30
N ILE A 50 -5.70 9.49 -1.06
CA ILE A 50 -5.23 8.76 0.11
C ILE A 50 -6.37 7.89 0.64
N TYR A 51 -6.12 6.58 0.77
CA TYR A 51 -7.04 5.67 1.46
C TYR A 51 -6.38 4.92 2.64
N GLY A 52 -5.04 4.86 2.69
CA GLY A 52 -4.31 4.18 3.75
C GLY A 52 -4.61 4.79 5.13
N ALA A 53 -4.97 3.94 6.09
CA ALA A 53 -5.37 4.36 7.44
C ALA A 53 -4.22 5.03 8.21
N GLY A 54 -2.99 4.52 8.07
CA GLY A 54 -1.77 5.09 8.64
C GLY A 54 -1.49 6.50 8.11
N ILE A 55 -1.76 6.76 6.82
CA ILE A 55 -1.64 8.10 6.25
C ILE A 55 -2.77 8.99 6.78
N ILE A 56 -4.04 8.57 6.67
CA ILE A 56 -5.20 9.37 7.07
C ILE A 56 -5.14 9.81 8.54
N SER A 57 -4.58 8.96 9.41
CA SER A 57 -4.48 9.22 10.85
C SER A 57 -3.21 9.99 11.27
N SER A 58 -2.34 10.34 10.33
CA SER A 58 -1.07 11.04 10.59
C SER A 58 -0.96 12.33 9.78
N PHE A 59 -0.95 13.47 10.48
CA PHE A 59 -0.82 14.79 9.87
C PHE A 59 0.48 14.95 9.05
N ASP A 60 1.59 14.43 9.57
CA ASP A 60 2.89 14.54 8.91
C ASP A 60 2.94 13.69 7.64
N GLU A 61 2.32 12.51 7.64
CA GLU A 61 2.20 11.65 6.46
C GLU A 61 1.33 12.27 5.37
N ILE A 62 0.15 12.80 5.72
CA ILE A 62 -0.70 13.53 4.78
C ILE A 62 0.08 14.68 4.15
N THR A 63 0.75 15.48 4.99
CA THR A 63 1.53 16.63 4.53
C THR A 63 2.65 16.19 3.57
N ASN A 64 3.30 15.06 3.86
CA ASN A 64 4.35 14.52 3.02
C ASN A 64 3.81 14.07 1.65
N VAL A 65 2.72 13.29 1.63
CA VAL A 65 2.08 12.84 0.39
C VAL A 65 1.66 14.04 -0.47
N VAL A 66 1.01 15.04 0.13
CA VAL A 66 0.56 16.24 -0.61
C VAL A 66 1.73 16.99 -1.22
N LYS A 67 2.80 17.23 -0.44
CA LYS A 67 4.00 17.92 -0.95
C LYS A 67 4.68 17.14 -2.07
N CYS A 68 4.79 15.82 -1.95
CA CYS A 68 5.38 14.99 -3.00
C CYS A 68 4.50 14.99 -4.27
N ALA A 69 3.17 14.91 -4.13
CA ALA A 69 2.24 14.97 -5.26
C ALA A 69 2.28 16.31 -6.00
N LYS A 70 2.54 17.41 -5.30
CA LYS A 70 2.70 18.75 -5.90
C LYS A 70 4.12 19.03 -6.41
N GLY A 71 5.05 18.08 -6.29
CA GLY A 71 6.45 18.27 -6.68
C GLY A 71 7.21 19.23 -5.76
N GLU A 72 6.69 19.54 -4.57
CA GLU A 72 7.32 20.41 -3.58
C GLU A 72 8.32 19.65 -2.69
N SER A 73 8.29 18.32 -2.73
CA SER A 73 9.22 17.45 -2.00
C SER A 73 9.54 16.20 -2.81
N GLU A 74 10.78 15.73 -2.66
CA GLU A 74 11.25 14.45 -3.23
C GLU A 74 11.47 13.39 -2.14
N ARG A 75 10.95 13.61 -0.93
CA ARG A 75 11.17 12.74 0.24
C ARG A 75 10.67 11.32 0.00
N SER A 76 9.57 11.18 -0.74
CA SER A 76 8.94 9.89 -1.02
C SER A 76 8.61 9.73 -2.48
N ARG A 77 8.53 8.48 -2.93
CA ARG A 77 8.19 8.13 -4.31
C ARG A 77 6.81 7.50 -4.40
N PHE A 78 6.09 7.77 -5.48
CA PHE A 78 4.88 7.04 -5.83
C PHE A 78 5.22 5.97 -6.85
N LEU A 79 4.94 4.72 -6.50
CA LEU A 79 5.23 3.55 -7.32
C LEU A 79 3.92 2.93 -7.80
N PRO A 80 3.85 2.41 -9.02
CA PRO A 80 2.70 1.63 -9.45
C PRO A 80 2.58 0.38 -8.57
N TYR A 81 1.35 -0.03 -8.28
CA TYR A 81 1.08 -1.26 -7.57
C TYR A 81 1.72 -2.47 -8.28
N ASN A 82 2.52 -3.23 -7.53
CA ASN A 82 3.09 -4.51 -7.94
C ASN A 82 3.09 -5.46 -6.75
N MET A 83 2.23 -6.48 -6.77
CA MET A 83 2.09 -7.39 -5.65
C MET A 83 3.39 -8.15 -5.33
N GLU A 84 4.08 -8.69 -6.33
CA GLU A 84 5.29 -9.49 -6.12
C GLU A 84 6.41 -8.69 -5.44
N GLU A 85 6.60 -7.43 -5.85
CA GLU A 85 7.58 -6.52 -5.25
C GLU A 85 7.15 -6.10 -3.83
N MET A 86 5.90 -5.67 -3.70
CA MET A 86 5.38 -5.06 -2.48
C MET A 86 5.37 -6.03 -1.30
N VAL A 87 5.01 -7.31 -1.53
CA VAL A 87 5.01 -8.33 -0.46
C VAL A 87 6.43 -8.67 0.02
N MET A 88 7.46 -8.36 -0.77
CA MET A 88 8.86 -8.54 -0.40
C MET A 88 9.52 -7.25 0.10
N THR A 89 8.82 -6.12 0.02
CA THR A 89 9.37 -4.81 0.38
C THR A 89 9.28 -4.57 1.89
N CYS A 90 10.43 -4.43 2.55
CA CYS A 90 10.52 -4.03 3.95
C CYS A 90 10.13 -2.56 4.15
N PHE A 91 9.64 -2.24 5.34
CA PHE A 91 9.19 -0.91 5.73
C PHE A 91 9.72 -0.49 7.11
N ASP A 92 9.64 0.81 7.41
CA ASP A 92 10.04 1.40 8.69
C ASP A 92 8.80 1.95 9.42
N TYR A 93 8.64 1.56 10.68
CA TYR A 93 7.55 1.99 11.55
C TYR A 93 7.77 3.38 12.17
N SER A 94 9.00 3.88 12.15
CA SER A 94 9.42 5.01 12.98
C SER A 94 9.50 6.32 12.20
N ASN A 95 9.51 6.24 10.88
CA ASN A 95 9.74 7.37 9.99
C ASN A 95 8.64 7.48 8.95
N ILE A 96 8.52 8.68 8.37
CA ILE A 96 7.70 8.91 7.17
C ILE A 96 8.15 7.94 6.07
N GLN A 97 7.20 7.28 5.42
CA GLN A 97 7.49 6.26 4.41
C GLN A 97 8.27 6.86 3.25
N ASP A 98 9.28 6.15 2.75
CA ASP A 98 10.10 6.57 1.61
C ASP A 98 9.41 6.33 0.25
N ARG A 99 8.30 5.59 0.26
CA ARG A 99 7.50 5.26 -0.92
C ARG A 99 6.06 4.96 -0.54
N TYR A 100 5.19 5.06 -1.55
CA TYR A 100 3.81 4.60 -1.48
C TYR A 100 3.46 3.87 -2.77
N TYR A 101 2.65 2.83 -2.67
CA TYR A 101 2.15 2.10 -3.84
C TYR A 101 0.76 2.60 -4.22
N VAL A 102 0.58 2.85 -5.52
CA VAL A 102 -0.65 3.39 -6.10
C VAL A 102 -1.44 2.27 -6.76
N ILE A 103 -2.60 1.94 -6.19
CA ILE A 103 -3.57 1.02 -6.81
C ILE A 103 -4.45 1.76 -7.80
N GLU A 104 -4.95 1.04 -8.81
CA GLU A 104 -5.92 1.60 -9.75
C GLU A 104 -7.32 1.69 -9.13
N SER A 105 -7.74 0.65 -8.40
CA SER A 105 -9.04 0.56 -7.75
C SER A 105 -9.01 -0.43 -6.59
N MET A 106 -9.99 -0.34 -5.69
CA MET A 106 -10.16 -1.36 -4.64
C MET A 106 -10.48 -2.74 -5.21
N ASP A 107 -11.26 -2.80 -6.29
CA ASP A 107 -11.61 -4.05 -6.96
C ASP A 107 -10.35 -4.73 -7.52
N SER A 108 -9.46 -3.99 -8.18
CA SER A 108 -8.21 -4.56 -8.71
C SER A 108 -7.25 -5.00 -7.60
N LEU A 109 -7.22 -4.29 -6.46
CA LEU A 109 -6.48 -4.74 -5.28
C LEU A 109 -7.00 -6.08 -4.75
N TYR A 110 -8.32 -6.22 -4.58
CA TYR A 110 -8.93 -7.46 -4.08
C TYR A 110 -8.81 -8.62 -5.09
N ASP A 111 -8.96 -8.35 -6.38
CA ASP A 111 -8.73 -9.34 -7.44
C ASP A 111 -7.29 -9.81 -7.44
N SER A 112 -6.32 -8.90 -7.33
CA SER A 112 -4.92 -9.26 -7.25
C SER A 112 -4.65 -10.15 -6.03
N PHE A 113 -5.18 -9.82 -4.85
CA PHE A 113 -5.01 -10.67 -3.67
C PHE A 113 -5.59 -12.08 -3.84
N ARG A 114 -6.80 -12.19 -4.41
CA ARG A 114 -7.45 -13.48 -4.66
C ARG A 114 -6.68 -14.34 -5.67
N ASN A 115 -6.11 -13.72 -6.69
CA ASN A 115 -5.42 -14.42 -7.77
C ASN A 115 -3.97 -14.79 -7.45
N ASN A 116 -3.41 -14.30 -6.34
CA ASN A 116 -2.00 -14.49 -5.97
C ASN A 116 -1.83 -15.00 -4.52
N GLN A 117 -2.77 -15.80 -4.03
CA GLN A 117 -2.76 -16.31 -2.65
C GLN A 117 -1.54 -17.18 -2.36
N GLU A 118 -0.96 -17.82 -3.38
CA GLU A 118 0.26 -18.61 -3.30
C GLU A 118 1.48 -17.80 -2.84
N LEU A 119 1.50 -16.47 -3.05
CA LEU A 119 2.55 -15.61 -2.51
C LEU A 119 2.58 -15.61 -0.99
N PHE A 120 1.42 -15.82 -0.35
CA PHE A 120 1.24 -15.87 1.10
C PHE A 120 1.14 -17.29 1.66
N TRP A 121 1.15 -18.30 0.78
CA TRP A 121 1.14 -19.71 1.13
C TRP A 121 2.29 -20.43 0.42
N PHE A 122 3.51 -19.98 0.69
CA PHE A 122 4.71 -20.64 0.18
C PHE A 122 4.99 -21.91 0.99
N GLU A 123 5.22 -23.04 0.32
CA GLU A 123 5.41 -24.36 0.95
C GLU A 123 6.88 -24.84 0.99
N GLY A 124 7.80 -24.15 0.31
CA GLY A 124 9.22 -24.51 0.23
C GLY A 124 9.67 -25.07 -1.11
#